data_AF-A0A024GY07-F1
#
_entry.id   AF-A0A024GY07-F1
#
_cell.length_a   1.000
_cell.length_b   1.000
_cell.length_c   1.000
_cell.angle_alpha   90.00
_cell.angle_beta   90.00
_cell.angle_gamma   90.00
#
_symmetry.space_group_name_H-M   'P 1'
#
loop_
_entity.id
_entity.type
_entity.pdbx_description
1 polymer ?
#
loop_
_entity_poly.entity_id
_entity_poly.type
_entity_poly.pdbx_seq_one_letter_code
_entity_poly.pdbx_strand_id
1 'polypeptide(L)'
;MTETITGTIDLDAALDKKIENLLKARLDHYLEDLSFRIGQAYELIDRVGGGASKGTVFAEDLNIKDRVFLTGYTVTNNSPTAGSIAWADLHVVYNGVDHAITNGNTALQYVYFTPATTPTTLKMSATKPVLADGDVLLFVNESGVARNMLSDTNASLPRIVATNAIDTDAISPGAVTGTELKDGAVVAGKIGSGAINSTGLFSGKVVNGANMVDGTVNTLQLANSAVDANKLGTGAINNANKFSGKVLSGANMVDGTVGGTQLGSGAVSASKLNILRHVMY
;
A
#
# COMPACT_ATOMS: atom_id res chain seq x y z
N MET A 1 -10.74 48.08 80.11
CA MET A 1 -9.88 46.91 79.86
C MET A 1 -9.93 46.65 78.37
N THR A 2 -8.93 47.14 77.65
CA THR A 2 -8.72 46.86 76.23
C THR A 2 -7.53 45.92 76.17
N GLU A 3 -7.79 44.63 76.03
CA GLU A 3 -6.73 43.65 75.75
C GLU A 3 -6.34 43.78 74.27
N THR A 4 -5.16 44.32 74.05
CA THR A 4 -4.48 44.33 72.76
C THR A 4 -4.08 42.89 72.44
N ILE A 5 -4.72 42.27 71.44
CA ILE A 5 -4.32 40.96 70.91
C ILE A 5 -3.03 41.16 70.11
N THR A 6 -1.88 40.99 70.77
CA THR A 6 -0.57 40.86 70.12
C THR A 6 -0.37 39.42 69.69
N GLY A 7 -0.86 39.08 68.52
CA GLY A 7 -0.61 37.80 67.86
C GLY A 7 -0.12 38.05 66.44
N THR A 8 1.11 38.54 66.29
CA THR A 8 1.78 38.50 64.98
C THR A 8 1.94 37.02 64.64
N ILE A 9 1.12 36.50 63.73
CA ILE A 9 1.35 35.18 63.15
C ILE A 9 2.73 35.27 62.53
N ASP A 10 3.67 34.49 63.06
CA ASP A 10 4.98 34.33 62.47
C ASP A 10 4.77 33.64 61.12
N LEU A 11 4.65 34.44 60.07
CA LEU A 11 4.36 33.97 58.71
C LEU A 11 5.44 33.01 58.23
N ASP A 12 6.68 33.18 58.69
CA ASP A 12 7.81 32.31 58.34
C ASP A 12 7.60 30.93 58.97
N ALA A 13 7.27 30.87 60.26
CA ALA A 13 6.94 29.61 60.93
C ALA A 13 5.71 28.90 60.33
N ALA A 14 4.70 29.66 59.88
CA ALA A 14 3.52 29.10 59.24
C ALA A 14 3.82 28.59 57.81
N LEU A 15 4.69 29.28 57.07
CA LEU A 15 5.12 28.89 55.73
C LEU A 15 6.00 27.64 55.78
N ASP A 16 6.96 27.59 56.69
CA ASP A 16 7.84 26.44 56.89
C ASP A 16 7.05 25.17 57.22
N LYS A 17 6.10 25.26 58.16
CA LYS A 17 5.22 24.14 58.49
C LYS A 17 4.39 23.67 57.29
N LYS A 18 3.97 24.58 56.42
CA LYS A 18 3.20 24.24 55.22
C LYS A 18 4.08 23.58 54.15
N ILE A 19 5.29 24.07 53.95
CA ILE A 19 6.29 23.49 53.06
C ILE A 19 6.67 22.09 53.53
N GLU A 20 6.93 21.90 54.82
CA GLU A 20 7.29 20.62 55.41
C GLU A 20 6.16 19.59 55.27
N ASN A 21 4.91 19.98 55.53
CA ASN A 21 3.76 19.12 55.31
C ASN A 21 3.57 18.75 53.82
N LEU A 22 3.82 19.69 52.92
CA LEU A 22 3.70 19.45 51.47
C LEU A 22 4.81 18.53 50.96
N LEU A 23 6.05 18.75 51.43
CA LEU A 23 7.20 17.90 51.14
C LEU A 23 6.98 16.50 51.68
N LYS A 24 6.54 16.38 52.93
CA LYS A 24 6.24 15.09 53.55
C LYS A 24 5.16 14.33 52.78
N ALA A 25 4.01 14.96 52.50
CA ALA A 25 2.94 14.32 51.74
C ALA A 25 3.40 13.87 50.33
N ARG A 26 4.22 14.67 49.66
CA ARG A 26 4.71 14.36 48.31
C ARG A 26 5.81 13.29 48.32
N LEU A 27 6.71 13.37 49.29
CA LEU A 27 7.81 12.41 49.44
C LEU A 27 7.30 11.07 49.93
N ASP A 28 6.36 11.05 50.88
CA ASP A 28 5.70 9.82 51.37
C ASP A 28 5.01 9.08 50.23
N HIS A 29 4.25 9.79 49.36
CA HIS A 29 3.64 9.18 48.19
C HIS A 29 4.68 8.58 47.21
N TYR A 30 5.79 9.28 46.96
CA TYR A 30 6.85 8.74 46.11
C TYR A 30 7.57 7.56 46.73
N LEU A 31 7.80 7.58 48.05
CA LEU A 31 8.44 6.50 48.79
C LEU A 31 7.54 5.26 48.88
N GLU A 32 6.23 5.45 49.02
CA GLU A 32 5.24 4.37 49.00
C GLU A 32 5.18 3.70 47.63
N ASP A 33 5.16 4.47 46.53
CA ASP A 33 5.25 3.94 45.16
C ASP A 33 6.58 3.22 44.91
N LEU A 34 7.71 3.80 45.35
CA LEU A 34 9.02 3.15 45.21
C LEU A 34 9.10 1.84 46.01
N SER A 35 8.64 1.86 47.26
CA SER A 35 8.62 0.69 48.16
C SER A 35 7.73 -0.42 47.59
N PHE A 36 6.57 -0.06 47.04
CA PHE A 36 5.66 -0.99 46.38
C PHE A 36 6.29 -1.62 45.12
N ARG A 37 6.93 -0.81 44.26
CA ARG A 37 7.63 -1.30 43.06
C ARG A 37 8.81 -2.21 43.41
N ILE A 38 9.57 -1.86 44.44
CA ILE A 38 10.67 -2.67 44.97
C ILE A 38 10.14 -3.98 45.56
N GLY A 39 9.04 -3.94 46.32
CA GLY A 39 8.38 -5.11 46.89
C GLY A 39 7.90 -6.09 45.82
N GLN A 40 7.22 -5.59 44.78
CA GLN A 40 6.83 -6.43 43.64
C GLN A 40 8.03 -7.02 42.91
N ALA A 41 9.13 -6.27 42.75
CA ALA A 41 10.35 -6.81 42.17
C ALA A 41 10.94 -7.96 43.01
N TYR A 42 10.90 -7.87 44.35
CA TYR A 42 11.34 -8.96 45.23
C TYR A 42 10.44 -10.19 45.16
N GLU A 43 9.11 -10.02 45.18
CA GLU A 43 8.16 -11.13 45.06
C GLU A 43 8.29 -11.86 43.71
N LEU A 44 8.60 -11.12 42.64
CA LEU A 44 8.89 -11.68 41.32
C LEU A 44 10.20 -12.46 41.31
N ILE A 45 11.26 -11.96 41.97
CA ILE A 45 12.53 -12.68 42.11
C ILE A 45 12.34 -14.00 42.88
N ASP A 46 11.56 -14.01 43.95
CA ASP A 46 11.27 -15.23 44.72
C ASP A 46 10.40 -16.22 43.93
N ARG A 47 9.42 -15.72 43.16
CA ARG A 47 8.57 -16.56 42.29
C ARG A 47 9.35 -17.19 41.13
N VAL A 48 10.37 -16.50 40.62
CA VAL A 48 11.30 -17.03 39.59
C VAL A 48 12.40 -17.90 40.21
N GLY A 49 12.76 -17.65 41.47
CA GLY A 49 13.79 -18.39 42.23
C GLY A 49 13.38 -19.81 42.67
N GLY A 50 12.10 -20.17 42.59
CA GLY A 50 11.59 -21.49 42.97
C GLY A 50 12.01 -22.66 42.06
N GLY A 51 12.68 -22.41 40.94
CA GLY A 51 13.10 -23.48 40.03
C GLY A 51 14.20 -23.10 39.06
N ALA A 52 15.46 -23.21 39.49
CA ALA A 52 16.67 -23.51 38.68
C ALA A 52 16.87 -22.85 37.29
N SER A 53 16.21 -21.73 36.93
CA SER A 53 16.35 -21.10 35.61
C SER A 53 16.31 -19.58 35.67
N LYS A 54 17.52 -19.01 35.60
CA LYS A 54 17.92 -17.72 34.99
C LYS A 54 17.09 -16.48 35.36
N GLY A 55 17.71 -15.65 36.22
CA GLY A 55 17.30 -14.28 36.53
C GLY A 55 17.36 -13.34 35.32
N THR A 56 16.27 -13.32 34.55
CA THR A 56 16.00 -12.27 33.57
C THR A 56 14.54 -11.89 33.76
N VAL A 57 14.29 -10.66 34.20
CA VAL A 57 12.95 -10.09 34.30
C VAL A 57 12.62 -9.55 32.91
N PHE A 58 11.63 -10.13 32.24
CA PHE A 58 11.16 -9.63 30.94
C PHE A 58 10.25 -8.42 31.14
N ALA A 59 10.00 -7.65 30.07
CA ALA A 59 9.09 -6.51 30.15
C ALA A 59 7.68 -6.92 30.61
N GLU A 60 7.28 -8.16 30.34
CA GLU A 60 5.99 -8.74 30.80
C GLU A 60 5.94 -9.00 32.31
N ASP A 61 7.09 -9.24 32.96
CA ASP A 61 7.17 -9.48 34.40
C ASP A 61 7.13 -8.17 35.20
N LEU A 62 7.43 -7.03 34.56
CA LEU A 62 7.36 -5.69 35.15
C LEU A 62 5.92 -5.20 35.14
N ASN A 63 5.11 -5.73 36.06
CA ASN A 63 3.75 -5.27 36.31
C ASN A 63 3.76 -3.90 37.02
N ILE A 64 3.99 -2.85 36.24
CA ILE A 64 3.89 -1.45 36.68
C ILE A 64 2.41 -1.07 36.69
N LYS A 65 1.91 -0.62 37.84
CA LYS A 65 0.57 -0.04 37.99
C LYS A 65 0.33 0.99 36.87
N ASP A 66 -0.83 0.90 36.22
CA ASP A 66 -1.27 1.75 35.09
C ASP A 66 -0.71 1.44 33.68
N ARG A 67 0.01 0.31 33.48
CA ARG A 67 0.34 -0.18 32.13
C ARG A 67 -0.43 -1.44 31.78
N VAL A 68 -1.12 -1.39 30.64
CA VAL A 68 -1.87 -2.53 30.09
C VAL A 68 -1.04 -3.19 29.00
N PHE A 69 -0.88 -4.51 29.10
CA PHE A 69 -0.20 -5.32 28.10
C PHE A 69 -1.20 -6.27 27.43
N LEU A 70 -0.99 -6.50 26.13
CA LEU A 70 -1.68 -7.55 25.39
C LEU A 70 -0.68 -8.67 25.15
N THR A 71 -1.04 -9.89 25.52
CA THR A 71 -0.21 -11.08 25.33
C THR A 71 -1.00 -12.16 24.61
N GLY A 72 -0.29 -13.12 23.99
CA GLY A 72 -0.88 -14.30 23.35
C GLY A 72 -1.80 -14.06 22.14
N TYR A 73 -1.98 -12.82 21.71
CA TYR A 73 -3.12 -12.44 20.88
C TYR A 73 -2.92 -12.67 19.38
N THR A 74 -3.97 -13.19 18.73
CA THR A 74 -4.12 -13.13 17.27
C THR A 74 -5.27 -12.20 16.92
N VAL A 75 -4.99 -11.12 16.19
CA VAL A 75 -6.04 -10.25 15.61
C VAL A 75 -6.03 -10.42 14.10
N THR A 76 -7.20 -10.76 13.55
CA THR A 76 -7.39 -11.05 12.13
C THR A 76 -8.26 -9.99 11.48
N ASN A 77 -7.76 -9.42 10.39
CA ASN A 77 -8.46 -8.42 9.58
C ASN A 77 -9.50 -9.08 8.64
N ASN A 78 -10.58 -8.37 8.32
CA ASN A 78 -11.65 -8.80 7.43
C ASN A 78 -12.23 -10.19 7.78
N SER A 79 -12.40 -10.45 9.08
CA SER A 79 -12.88 -11.73 9.58
C SER A 79 -14.00 -11.54 10.62
N PRO A 80 -15.07 -12.35 10.58
CA PRO A 80 -15.36 -13.41 9.60
C PRO A 80 -15.79 -12.87 8.23
N THR A 81 -16.11 -11.58 8.14
CA THR A 81 -16.54 -10.90 6.92
C THR A 81 -15.72 -9.62 6.70
N ALA A 82 -15.69 -9.14 5.45
CA ALA A 82 -15.09 -7.84 5.12
C ALA A 82 -15.68 -6.72 6.01
N GLY A 83 -14.84 -5.78 6.41
CA GLY A 83 -15.22 -4.69 7.32
C GLY A 83 -15.19 -5.04 8.81
N SER A 84 -14.95 -6.31 9.17
CA SER A 84 -14.88 -6.76 10.58
C SER A 84 -13.45 -7.13 11.00
N ILE A 85 -13.17 -6.98 12.29
CA ILE A 85 -11.96 -7.48 12.93
C ILE A 85 -12.32 -8.61 13.89
N ALA A 86 -11.47 -9.64 13.98
CA ALA A 86 -11.62 -10.75 14.90
C ALA A 86 -10.40 -10.88 15.82
N TRP A 87 -10.61 -11.35 17.05
CA TRP A 87 -9.55 -11.67 18.01
C TRP A 87 -9.71 -13.09 18.52
N ALA A 88 -8.58 -13.77 18.71
CA ALA A 88 -8.49 -15.09 19.30
C ALA A 88 -7.34 -15.15 20.31
N ASP A 89 -7.54 -15.94 21.36
CA ASP A 89 -6.58 -16.23 22.42
C ASP A 89 -5.98 -14.95 23.02
N LEU A 90 -6.82 -13.91 23.14
CA LEU A 90 -6.42 -12.59 23.60
C LEU A 90 -6.36 -12.57 25.13
N HIS A 91 -5.24 -12.13 25.68
CA HIS A 91 -5.06 -11.89 27.10
C HIS A 91 -4.85 -10.39 27.35
N VAL A 92 -5.60 -9.85 28.30
CA VAL A 92 -5.45 -8.45 28.77
C VAL A 92 -4.91 -8.49 30.18
N VAL A 93 -3.66 -8.05 30.35
CA VAL A 93 -3.05 -7.93 31.68
C VAL A 93 -3.30 -6.53 32.21
N TYR A 94 -4.08 -6.43 33.29
CA TYR A 94 -4.43 -5.17 33.95
C TYR A 94 -4.24 -5.30 35.46
N ASN A 95 -3.53 -4.35 36.08
CA ASN A 95 -3.22 -4.37 37.51
C ASN A 95 -2.67 -5.72 38.03
N GLY A 96 -1.86 -6.41 37.23
CA GLY A 96 -1.25 -7.70 37.60
C GLY A 96 -2.16 -8.92 37.49
N VAL A 97 -3.40 -8.75 37.05
CA VAL A 97 -4.31 -9.85 36.77
C VAL A 97 -4.36 -10.09 35.27
N ASP A 98 -4.12 -11.34 34.87
CA ASP A 98 -4.32 -11.77 33.49
C ASP A 98 -5.80 -12.09 33.26
N HIS A 99 -6.42 -11.35 32.34
CA HIS A 99 -7.79 -11.56 31.91
C HIS A 99 -7.80 -12.27 30.55
N ALA A 100 -8.12 -13.57 30.57
CA ALA A 100 -8.38 -14.32 29.36
C ALA A 100 -9.68 -13.84 28.70
N ILE A 101 -9.56 -13.26 27.51
CA ILE A 101 -10.68 -12.71 26.76
C ILE A 101 -11.24 -13.78 25.83
N THR A 102 -12.56 -13.91 25.85
CA THR A 102 -13.30 -14.79 24.95
C THR A 102 -13.11 -14.35 23.50
N ASN A 103 -12.80 -15.31 22.62
CA ASN A 103 -12.68 -15.09 21.18
C ASN A 103 -13.93 -14.40 20.63
N GLY A 104 -13.73 -13.43 19.76
CA GLY A 104 -14.82 -12.58 19.28
C GLY A 104 -14.46 -11.82 18.02
N ASN A 105 -15.44 -11.12 17.48
CA ASN A 105 -15.27 -10.24 16.33
C ASN A 105 -16.24 -9.08 16.41
N THR A 106 -15.98 -8.03 15.62
CA THR A 106 -16.88 -6.90 15.48
C THR A 106 -16.66 -6.15 14.18
N ALA A 107 -17.75 -5.61 13.63
CA ALA A 107 -17.72 -4.60 12.58
C ALA A 107 -17.69 -3.17 13.14
N LEU A 108 -17.88 -2.99 14.46
CA LEU A 108 -17.92 -1.68 15.10
C LEU A 108 -16.53 -1.06 15.21
N GLN A 109 -16.48 0.28 15.22
CA GLN A 109 -15.24 1.04 15.09
C GLN A 109 -14.31 0.95 16.32
N TYR A 110 -14.84 0.89 17.54
CA TYR A 110 -14.04 0.95 18.76
C TYR A 110 -14.21 -0.32 19.58
N VAL A 111 -13.09 -0.89 20.05
CA VAL A 111 -13.05 -2.03 20.97
C VAL A 111 -12.24 -1.67 22.19
N TYR A 112 -12.81 -1.83 23.37
CA TYR A 112 -12.21 -1.42 24.63
C TYR A 112 -12.47 -2.42 25.76
N PHE A 113 -11.59 -2.39 26.74
CA PHE A 113 -11.63 -3.20 27.94
C PHE A 113 -12.09 -2.34 29.12
N THR A 114 -13.00 -2.88 29.91
CA THR A 114 -13.48 -2.25 31.14
C THR A 114 -13.10 -3.15 32.32
N PRO A 115 -12.24 -2.71 33.24
CA PRO A 115 -11.83 -3.53 34.36
C PRO A 115 -13.02 -3.77 35.30
N ALA A 116 -13.40 -5.04 35.43
CA ALA A 116 -14.29 -5.54 36.48
C ALA A 116 -13.50 -6.56 37.31
N THR A 117 -14.13 -7.23 38.28
CA THR A 117 -13.42 -8.23 39.11
C THR A 117 -12.80 -9.36 38.28
N THR A 118 -13.44 -9.81 37.18
CA THR A 118 -12.91 -10.81 36.21
C THR A 118 -13.52 -10.65 34.81
N PRO A 119 -13.24 -9.57 34.07
CA PRO A 119 -13.76 -9.38 32.72
C PRO A 119 -13.23 -10.46 31.75
N THR A 120 -14.14 -11.15 31.06
CA THR A 120 -13.82 -12.14 30.02
C THR A 120 -14.28 -11.71 28.63
N THR A 121 -14.87 -10.51 28.50
CA THR A 121 -15.44 -9.99 27.25
C THR A 121 -15.08 -8.53 27.05
N LEU A 122 -14.80 -8.14 25.81
CA LEU A 122 -14.57 -6.74 25.43
C LEU A 122 -15.89 -6.01 25.21
N LYS A 123 -15.82 -4.67 25.27
CA LYS A 123 -16.91 -3.78 24.88
C LYS A 123 -16.62 -3.21 23.49
N MET A 124 -17.69 -2.95 22.74
CA MET A 124 -17.61 -2.45 21.36
C MET A 124 -18.57 -1.29 21.13
N SER A 125 -18.18 -0.30 20.33
CA SER A 125 -19.01 0.86 20.00
C SER A 125 -18.77 1.35 18.58
N ALA A 126 -19.83 1.87 17.93
CA ALA A 126 -19.73 2.54 16.62
C ALA A 126 -19.11 3.94 16.74
N THR A 127 -19.32 4.62 17.87
CA THR A 127 -18.81 5.97 18.13
C THR A 127 -17.74 5.93 19.21
N LYS A 128 -16.85 6.93 19.22
CA LYS A 128 -15.77 7.01 20.20
C LYS A 128 -16.35 6.95 21.62
N PRO A 129 -16.01 5.92 22.42
CA PRO A 129 -16.58 5.74 23.75
C PRO A 129 -16.05 6.81 24.72
N VAL A 130 -16.86 7.11 25.74
CA VAL A 130 -16.41 7.82 26.94
C VAL A 130 -15.83 6.77 27.88
N LEU A 131 -14.53 6.85 28.16
CA LEU A 131 -13.82 5.90 29.01
C LEU A 131 -13.79 6.40 30.45
N ALA A 132 -14.16 5.54 31.40
CA ALA A 132 -14.02 5.82 32.83
C ALA A 132 -12.59 5.59 33.30
N ASP A 133 -12.31 5.92 34.56
CA ASP A 133 -11.00 5.64 35.16
C ASP A 133 -10.73 4.13 35.16
N GLY A 134 -9.57 3.74 34.62
CA GLY A 134 -9.18 2.34 34.42
C GLY A 134 -9.68 1.68 33.13
N ASP A 135 -10.63 2.27 32.39
CA ASP A 135 -11.04 1.74 31.07
C ASP A 135 -9.94 1.94 30.03
N VAL A 136 -9.82 0.99 29.11
CA VAL A 136 -8.67 0.92 28.19
C VAL A 136 -9.15 0.69 26.76
N LEU A 137 -8.85 1.63 25.86
CA LEU A 137 -9.07 1.42 24.43
C LEU A 137 -8.01 0.47 23.87
N LEU A 138 -8.46 -0.61 23.25
CA LEU A 138 -7.60 -1.68 22.75
C LEU A 138 -7.38 -1.55 21.24
N PHE A 139 -8.48 -1.52 20.48
CA PHE A 139 -8.44 -1.54 19.03
C PHE A 139 -9.39 -0.51 18.42
N VAL A 140 -8.98 0.01 17.26
CA VAL A 140 -9.86 0.72 16.33
C VAL A 140 -9.99 -0.10 15.05
N ASN A 141 -11.22 -0.42 14.65
CA ASN A 141 -11.53 -1.05 13.38
C ASN A 141 -11.62 0.01 12.27
N GLU A 142 -10.62 0.04 11.40
CA GLU A 142 -10.56 0.91 10.24
C GLU A 142 -11.06 0.13 9.01
N SER A 143 -12.38 -0.08 8.93
CA SER A 143 -13.04 -0.80 7.83
C SER A 143 -12.53 -2.21 7.58
N GLY A 144 -12.33 -2.99 8.65
CA GLY A 144 -11.87 -4.37 8.61
C GLY A 144 -10.39 -4.55 8.96
N VAL A 145 -9.68 -3.45 9.23
CA VAL A 145 -8.27 -3.46 9.64
C VAL A 145 -8.16 -3.01 11.10
N ALA A 146 -7.64 -3.87 11.97
CA ALA A 146 -7.46 -3.55 13.38
C ALA A 146 -6.20 -2.70 13.60
N ARG A 147 -6.36 -1.53 14.20
CA ARG A 147 -5.28 -0.71 14.74
C ARG A 147 -5.18 -0.94 16.25
N ASN A 148 -4.02 -1.39 16.74
CA ASN A 148 -3.75 -1.53 18.17
C ASN A 148 -3.45 -0.15 18.78
N MET A 149 -4.14 0.18 19.88
CA MET A 149 -4.06 1.47 20.57
C MET A 149 -3.18 1.44 21.83
N LEU A 150 -2.71 0.26 22.25
CA LEU A 150 -1.88 0.05 23.44
C LEU A 150 -0.38 0.06 23.17
N SER A 151 -0.01 0.12 21.91
CA SER A 151 1.37 0.13 21.46
C SER A 151 1.85 1.59 21.34
N ASP A 152 2.95 1.94 22.02
CA ASP A 152 3.78 3.11 21.66
C ASP A 152 4.57 2.88 20.35
N THR A 153 4.44 1.68 19.83
CA THR A 153 5.16 1.12 18.69
C THR A 153 4.31 1.27 17.42
N ASN A 154 4.27 2.52 16.94
CA ASN A 154 4.20 2.86 15.50
C ASN A 154 5.32 2.18 14.65
N ALA A 155 5.91 1.05 15.09
CA ALA A 155 7.14 0.49 14.55
C ALA A 155 7.17 -1.03 14.34
N SER A 156 6.18 -1.83 14.77
CA SER A 156 6.27 -3.28 14.50
C SER A 156 4.96 -4.06 14.60
N LEU A 157 4.05 -3.81 13.66
CA LEU A 157 3.53 -4.94 12.90
C LEU A 157 4.18 -4.82 11.52
N PRO A 158 4.64 -5.91 10.88
CA PRO A 158 5.07 -5.78 9.51
C PRO A 158 3.89 -5.14 8.78
N ARG A 159 4.21 -4.14 7.96
CA ARG A 159 3.36 -3.48 6.98
C ARG A 159 2.77 -4.51 6.02
N ILE A 160 2.01 -5.47 6.56
CA ILE A 160 1.25 -6.49 5.88
C ILE A 160 -0.13 -5.87 5.82
N VAL A 161 -0.31 -5.09 4.78
CA VAL A 161 -1.59 -5.07 4.11
C VAL A 161 -1.98 -6.53 3.90
N ALA A 162 -3.01 -7.02 4.61
CA ALA A 162 -3.48 -8.38 4.42
C ALA A 162 -3.91 -8.57 2.96
N THR A 163 -3.86 -9.79 2.45
CA THR A 163 -4.32 -10.07 1.08
C THR A 163 -5.75 -9.55 0.91
N ASN A 164 -5.99 -8.76 -0.14
CA ASN A 164 -7.26 -8.09 -0.42
C ASN A 164 -7.72 -7.06 0.62
N ALA A 165 -6.84 -6.56 1.50
CA ALA A 165 -7.22 -5.53 2.48
C ALA A 165 -7.36 -4.12 1.87
N ILE A 166 -6.86 -3.90 0.66
CA ILE A 166 -6.98 -2.63 -0.06
C ILE A 166 -8.05 -2.81 -1.12
N ASP A 167 -9.20 -2.22 -0.89
CA ASP A 167 -10.24 -2.06 -1.90
C ASP A 167 -9.94 -0.84 -2.79
N THR A 168 -10.63 -0.69 -3.92
CA THR A 168 -10.45 0.42 -4.86
C THR A 168 -10.66 1.78 -4.20
N ASP A 169 -11.54 1.86 -3.20
CA ASP A 169 -11.87 3.10 -2.50
C ASP A 169 -10.81 3.49 -1.46
N ALA A 170 -9.93 2.56 -1.07
CA ALA A 170 -8.83 2.82 -0.15
C ALA A 170 -7.63 3.51 -0.84
N ILE A 171 -7.61 3.59 -2.16
CA ILE A 171 -6.57 4.26 -2.94
C ILE A 171 -7.15 5.52 -3.56
N SER A 172 -6.75 6.69 -3.04
CA SER A 172 -7.16 7.96 -3.63
C SER A 172 -6.66 8.08 -5.09
N PRO A 173 -7.41 8.76 -5.98
CA PRO A 173 -6.95 9.01 -7.35
C PRO A 173 -5.56 9.66 -7.36
N GLY A 174 -4.64 9.04 -8.10
CA GLY A 174 -3.24 9.51 -8.21
C GLY A 174 -2.33 9.14 -7.04
N ALA A 175 -2.78 8.39 -6.04
CA ALA A 175 -1.95 7.96 -4.91
C ALA A 175 -0.86 6.94 -5.30
N VAL A 176 -1.06 6.20 -6.40
CA VAL A 176 -0.06 5.30 -6.99
C VAL A 176 0.41 5.90 -8.30
N THR A 177 1.62 6.45 -8.32
CA THR A 177 2.26 6.98 -9.52
C THR A 177 3.40 6.05 -9.97
N GLY A 178 4.14 6.43 -11.01
CA GLY A 178 5.26 5.64 -11.51
C GLY A 178 6.36 5.42 -10.46
N THR A 179 6.55 6.34 -9.51
CA THR A 179 7.60 6.21 -8.48
C THR A 179 7.27 5.21 -7.38
N GLU A 180 5.99 4.91 -7.17
CA GLU A 180 5.53 3.92 -6.20
C GLU A 180 5.51 2.49 -6.79
N LEU A 181 5.67 2.36 -8.11
CA LEU A 181 5.74 1.08 -8.81
C LEU A 181 7.21 0.69 -9.06
N LYS A 182 7.62 -0.45 -8.51
CA LYS A 182 8.93 -1.04 -8.85
C LYS A 182 8.94 -1.55 -10.29
N ASP A 183 10.13 -1.63 -10.87
CA ASP A 183 10.33 -2.25 -12.19
C ASP A 183 9.75 -3.67 -12.21
N GLY A 184 8.91 -3.93 -13.22
CA GLY A 184 8.22 -5.22 -13.39
C GLY A 184 7.02 -5.47 -12.47
N ALA A 185 6.61 -4.50 -11.64
CA ALA A 185 5.45 -4.67 -10.75
C ALA A 185 4.13 -4.86 -11.52
N VAL A 186 3.99 -4.24 -12.69
CA VAL A 186 2.84 -4.39 -13.58
C VAL A 186 3.22 -5.28 -14.76
N VAL A 187 2.74 -6.53 -14.75
CA VAL A 187 2.97 -7.51 -15.83
C VAL A 187 1.77 -7.57 -16.77
N ALA A 188 1.98 -8.05 -18.00
CA ALA A 188 0.94 -8.09 -19.05
C ALA A 188 -0.39 -8.73 -18.59
N GLY A 189 -0.33 -9.82 -17.82
CA GLY A 189 -1.54 -10.49 -17.29
C GLY A 189 -2.31 -9.71 -16.21
N LYS A 190 -1.79 -8.58 -15.73
CA LYS A 190 -2.45 -7.67 -14.77
C LYS A 190 -3.07 -6.45 -15.44
N ILE A 191 -2.82 -6.26 -16.74
CA ILE A 191 -3.37 -5.15 -17.53
C ILE A 191 -4.66 -5.64 -18.19
N GLY A 192 -5.79 -5.05 -17.83
CA GLY A 192 -7.08 -5.36 -18.44
C GLY A 192 -7.12 -5.01 -19.94
N SER A 193 -7.95 -5.71 -20.70
CA SER A 193 -8.17 -5.40 -22.12
C SER A 193 -8.64 -3.95 -22.29
N GLY A 194 -7.95 -3.18 -23.13
CA GLY A 194 -8.25 -1.77 -23.37
C GLY A 194 -7.80 -0.78 -22.28
N ALA A 195 -7.17 -1.26 -21.20
CA ALA A 195 -6.64 -0.38 -20.14
C ALA A 195 -5.52 0.54 -20.65
N ILE A 196 -4.77 0.08 -21.65
CA ILE A 196 -3.80 0.90 -22.36
C ILE A 196 -4.42 1.32 -23.69
N ASN A 197 -4.68 2.63 -23.83
CA ASN A 197 -5.21 3.23 -25.05
C ASN A 197 -4.16 4.13 -25.71
N SER A 198 -4.49 4.62 -26.91
CA SER A 198 -3.68 5.56 -27.68
C SER A 198 -3.17 6.73 -26.84
N THR A 199 -4.02 7.33 -26.02
CA THR A 199 -3.65 8.47 -25.17
C THR A 199 -2.61 8.13 -24.10
N GLY A 200 -2.52 6.88 -23.65
CA GLY A 200 -1.54 6.42 -22.67
C GLY A 200 -0.20 5.93 -23.24
N LEU A 201 -0.14 5.62 -24.54
CA LEU A 201 1.06 5.05 -25.20
C LEU A 201 1.93 6.08 -25.94
N PHE A 202 1.34 7.19 -26.41
CA PHE A 202 1.95 7.96 -27.50
C PHE A 202 2.94 9.06 -27.11
N SER A 203 3.40 9.13 -25.86
CA SER A 203 4.50 10.03 -25.49
C SER A 203 5.89 9.50 -25.89
N GLY A 204 6.01 8.27 -26.43
CA GLY A 204 7.28 7.69 -26.88
C GLY A 204 7.15 6.71 -28.06
N LYS A 205 8.30 6.33 -28.65
CA LYS A 205 8.43 5.26 -29.67
C LYS A 205 8.20 3.86 -29.08
N VAL A 206 7.11 3.67 -28.35
CA VAL A 206 6.82 2.43 -27.61
C VAL A 206 6.59 1.25 -28.56
N VAL A 207 5.96 1.52 -29.71
CA VAL A 207 5.84 0.57 -30.81
C VAL A 207 7.00 0.81 -31.78
N ASN A 208 8.01 -0.07 -31.73
CA ASN A 208 9.10 -0.11 -32.70
C ASN A 208 9.14 -1.49 -33.37
N GLY A 209 9.86 -1.61 -34.48
CA GLY A 209 9.91 -2.85 -35.26
C GLY A 209 10.43 -4.08 -34.50
N ALA A 210 11.17 -3.91 -33.41
CA ALA A 210 11.64 -5.03 -32.58
C ALA A 210 10.54 -5.63 -31.69
N ASN A 211 9.48 -4.86 -31.41
CA ASN A 211 8.36 -5.26 -30.56
C ASN A 211 7.12 -5.68 -31.37
N MET A 212 7.25 -5.80 -32.69
CA MET A 212 6.16 -6.16 -33.61
C MET A 212 6.39 -7.57 -34.14
N VAL A 213 5.37 -8.42 -34.05
CA VAL A 213 5.40 -9.76 -34.65
C VAL A 213 4.96 -9.67 -36.11
N ASP A 214 5.55 -10.50 -36.97
CA ASP A 214 5.18 -10.60 -38.38
C ASP A 214 3.66 -10.75 -38.55
N GLY A 215 3.10 -9.90 -39.42
CA GLY A 215 1.66 -9.87 -39.70
C GLY A 215 0.79 -9.04 -38.75
N THR A 216 1.39 -8.38 -37.74
CA THR A 216 0.62 -7.51 -36.81
C THR A 216 0.02 -6.29 -37.49
N VAL A 217 0.69 -5.75 -38.51
CA VAL A 217 0.16 -4.64 -39.34
C VAL A 217 -0.57 -5.25 -40.53
N ASN A 218 -1.89 -5.15 -40.52
CA ASN A 218 -2.74 -5.46 -41.66
C ASN A 218 -3.40 -4.19 -42.22
N THR A 219 -4.28 -4.35 -43.22
CA THR A 219 -4.92 -3.23 -43.91
C THR A 219 -5.79 -2.36 -43.00
N LEU A 220 -6.22 -2.87 -41.83
CA LEU A 220 -7.00 -2.12 -40.86
C LEU A 220 -6.15 -1.13 -40.05
N GLN A 221 -4.85 -1.40 -39.88
CA GLN A 221 -3.93 -0.49 -39.17
C GLN A 221 -3.25 0.54 -40.08
N LEU A 222 -3.29 0.33 -41.41
CA LEU A 222 -2.73 1.27 -42.37
C LEU A 222 -3.83 2.21 -42.90
N ALA A 223 -3.83 3.45 -42.43
CA ALA A 223 -4.68 4.48 -43.02
C ALA A 223 -4.32 4.71 -44.50
N ASN A 224 -5.29 5.21 -45.28
CA ASN A 224 -5.03 5.61 -46.67
C ASN A 224 -3.86 6.60 -46.72
N SER A 225 -2.91 6.34 -47.62
CA SER A 225 -1.68 7.14 -47.79
C SER A 225 -0.71 7.15 -46.60
N ALA A 226 -0.86 6.26 -45.62
CA ALA A 226 0.08 6.16 -44.49
C ALA A 226 1.51 5.76 -44.94
N VAL A 227 1.62 4.98 -46.02
CA VAL A 227 2.88 4.58 -46.64
C VAL A 227 3.16 5.50 -47.82
N ASP A 228 4.11 6.42 -47.66
CA ASP A 228 4.63 7.26 -48.73
C ASP A 228 5.87 6.62 -49.39
N ALA A 229 6.35 7.22 -50.48
CA ALA A 229 7.48 6.70 -51.24
C ALA A 229 8.77 6.60 -50.40
N ASN A 230 8.96 7.45 -49.39
CA ASN A 230 10.16 7.42 -48.54
C ASN A 230 10.14 6.27 -47.53
N LYS A 231 8.95 5.71 -47.25
CA LYS A 231 8.78 4.54 -46.37
C LYS A 231 8.95 3.20 -47.10
N LEU A 232 9.06 3.22 -48.43
CA LEU A 232 9.25 2.02 -49.25
C LEU A 232 10.74 1.79 -49.51
N GLY A 233 11.29 0.71 -48.94
CA GLY A 233 12.65 0.26 -49.28
C GLY A 233 12.77 -0.20 -50.74
N THR A 234 13.99 -0.19 -51.28
CA THR A 234 14.26 -0.71 -52.64
C THR A 234 13.76 -2.14 -52.76
N GLY A 235 12.91 -2.40 -53.76
CA GLY A 235 12.34 -3.73 -54.01
C GLY A 235 11.17 -4.13 -53.10
N ALA A 236 10.70 -3.24 -52.21
CA ALA A 236 9.52 -3.48 -51.38
C ALA A 236 8.25 -3.71 -52.23
N ILE A 237 8.21 -3.08 -53.41
CA ILE A 237 7.17 -3.26 -54.40
C ILE A 237 7.76 -4.04 -55.58
N ASN A 238 7.41 -5.32 -55.71
CA ASN A 238 7.92 -6.20 -56.76
C ASN A 238 6.81 -6.99 -57.48
N ASN A 239 7.12 -7.43 -58.70
CA ASN A 239 6.19 -8.16 -59.56
C ASN A 239 5.81 -9.54 -59.02
N ALA A 240 6.56 -10.10 -58.06
CA ALA A 240 6.26 -11.41 -57.51
C ALA A 240 4.95 -11.42 -56.69
N ASN A 241 4.56 -10.28 -56.09
CA ASN A 241 3.58 -10.31 -54.99
C ASN A 241 2.27 -9.54 -55.22
N LYS A 242 2.16 -8.60 -56.19
CA LYS A 242 0.93 -7.77 -56.33
C LYS A 242 0.56 -7.29 -57.74
N PHE A 243 1.38 -7.51 -58.76
CA PHE A 243 1.09 -6.98 -60.09
C PHE A 243 0.59 -8.07 -61.04
N SER A 244 -0.72 -8.32 -61.04
CA SER A 244 -1.38 -9.25 -61.96
C SER A 244 -1.52 -8.72 -63.40
N GLY A 245 -0.72 -7.73 -63.81
CA GLY A 245 -0.75 -7.15 -65.15
C GLY A 245 -0.33 -5.68 -65.17
N LYS A 246 0.41 -5.31 -66.23
CA LYS A 246 0.81 -3.95 -66.66
C LYS A 246 0.96 -2.90 -65.54
N VAL A 247 2.08 -2.97 -64.83
CA VAL A 247 2.52 -1.96 -63.84
C VAL A 247 2.79 -0.60 -64.46
N LEU A 248 3.14 -0.60 -65.74
CA LEU A 248 3.50 0.59 -66.50
C LEU A 248 2.34 0.94 -67.44
N SER A 249 1.69 2.07 -67.18
CA SER A 249 0.81 2.74 -68.15
C SER A 249 1.65 3.73 -68.97
N GLY A 250 1.24 4.02 -70.21
CA GLY A 250 1.93 5.01 -71.04
C GLY A 250 2.05 6.41 -70.40
N ALA A 251 1.20 6.72 -69.42
CA ALA A 251 1.24 7.97 -68.66
C ALA A 251 2.40 8.04 -67.65
N ASN A 252 2.92 6.89 -67.21
CA ASN A 252 3.98 6.79 -66.20
C ASN A 252 5.34 6.38 -66.81
N MET A 253 5.44 6.35 -68.14
CA MET A 253 6.66 6.02 -68.87
C MET A 253 7.24 7.29 -69.49
N VAL A 254 8.50 7.58 -69.18
CA VAL A 254 9.25 8.65 -69.86
C VAL A 254 9.85 8.12 -71.16
N ASP A 255 10.07 9.00 -72.14
CA ASP A 255 10.69 8.65 -73.42
C ASP A 255 12.04 7.93 -73.18
N GLY A 256 12.23 6.80 -73.86
CA GLY A 256 13.43 5.96 -73.72
C GLY A 256 13.41 4.95 -72.57
N THR A 257 12.34 4.88 -71.77
CA THR A 257 12.21 3.85 -70.70
C THR A 257 12.27 2.42 -71.23
N VAL A 258 11.78 2.18 -72.45
CA VAL A 258 11.84 0.88 -73.13
C VAL A 258 12.87 0.97 -74.25
N GLY A 259 14.05 0.41 -73.99
CA GLY A 259 15.13 0.26 -74.98
C GLY A 259 15.23 -1.16 -75.51
N GLY A 260 16.30 -1.43 -76.28
CA GLY A 260 16.51 -2.72 -76.94
C GLY A 260 16.66 -3.89 -75.97
N THR A 261 17.16 -3.67 -74.76
CA THR A 261 17.31 -4.72 -73.73
C THR A 261 15.98 -5.11 -73.09
N GLN A 262 14.98 -4.23 -73.10
CA GLN A 262 13.61 -4.52 -72.64
C GLN A 262 12.73 -5.12 -73.74
N LEU A 263 13.14 -5.08 -75.01
CA LEU A 263 12.43 -5.65 -76.15
C LEU A 263 13.06 -6.97 -76.58
N GLY A 264 12.42 -8.09 -76.25
CA GLY A 264 12.82 -9.40 -76.77
C GLY A 264 12.64 -9.52 -78.29
N SER A 265 13.29 -10.51 -78.89
CA SER A 265 13.09 -10.84 -80.32
C SER A 265 11.60 -11.10 -80.60
N GLY A 266 11.05 -10.40 -81.59
CA GLY A 266 9.63 -10.50 -81.96
C GLY A 266 8.65 -9.77 -81.03
N ALA A 267 9.12 -8.99 -80.04
CA ALA A 267 8.25 -8.26 -79.12
C ALA A 267 7.37 -7.20 -79.80
N VAL A 268 7.83 -6.64 -80.93
CA VAL A 268 7.07 -5.69 -81.76
C VAL A 268 6.73 -6.37 -83.08
N SER A 269 5.44 -6.59 -83.34
CA SER A 269 4.97 -7.14 -84.61
C SER A 269 5.01 -6.07 -85.71
N ALA A 270 5.18 -6.49 -86.97
CA ALA A 270 5.25 -5.59 -88.12
C ALA A 270 4.02 -4.66 -88.24
N SER A 271 2.83 -5.13 -87.82
CA SER A 271 1.60 -4.32 -87.80
C SER A 271 1.57 -3.21 -86.75
N LYS A 272 2.55 -3.16 -85.84
CA LYS A 272 2.73 -2.13 -84.82
C LYS A 272 3.84 -1.13 -85.18
N LEU A 273 4.56 -1.34 -86.27
CA LEU A 273 5.55 -0.41 -86.80
C LEU A 273 4.88 0.52 -87.81
N ASN A 274 5.07 1.82 -87.68
CA ASN A 274 4.69 2.78 -88.72
C ASN A 274 5.77 2.79 -89.81
N ILE A 275 5.79 1.73 -90.61
CA ILE A 275 6.78 1.49 -91.68
C ILE A 275 6.48 2.31 -92.95
N LEU A 276 5.35 3.02 -93.00
CA LEU A 276 4.87 3.71 -94.20
C LEU A 276 5.62 5.00 -94.54
N ARG A 277 6.58 5.47 -93.71
CA ARG A 277 7.26 6.75 -93.97
C ARG A 277 8.76 6.86 -93.69
N HIS A 278 9.48 5.76 -93.40
CA HIS A 278 10.94 5.82 -93.35
C HIS A 278 11.54 5.41 -94.71
N VAL A 279 11.36 6.28 -95.71
CA VAL A 279 12.23 6.29 -96.88
C VAL A 279 13.47 7.07 -96.45
N MET A 280 14.60 6.38 -96.43
CA MET A 280 15.91 6.93 -96.10
C MET A 280 16.21 8.16 -96.98
N TYR A 281 16.46 9.30 -96.34
CA TYR A 281 17.27 10.38 -96.87
C TYR A 281 18.37 10.68 -95.86
#